data_AF-X1KYJ2-F1
#
_entry.id   AF-X1KYJ2-F1
#
_cell.length_a   1.000
_cell.length_b   1.000
_cell.length_c   1.000
_cell.angle_alpha   90.00
_cell.angle_beta   90.00
_cell.angle_gamma   90.00
#
_symmetry.space_group_name_H-M   'P 1'
#
loop_
_entity.id
_entity.type
_entity.pdbx_description
1 polymer ?
#
loop_
_entity_poly.entity_id
_entity_poly.type
_entity_poly.pdbx_seq_one_letter_code
_entity_poly.pdbx_strand_id
1 'polypeptide(L)'
;SQDDEVLAIWSGVKNFPLITSEDSNAATRFLAELKVEFPDVDILEESKTWAAAKLSEPLTTRSMPFKQLRTWMLRARQFQEGKRHPKKEDEDKDKYIKGKYGHMVRR
;
A
#
# COMPACT_ATOMS: atom_id res chain seq x y z
N SER A 1 16.21 11.79 13.00
CA SER A 1 16.49 10.43 12.47
C SER A 1 15.59 10.18 11.29
N GLN A 2 16.07 9.44 10.29
CA GLN A 2 15.27 9.11 9.08
C GLN A 2 13.91 8.48 9.44
N ASP A 3 13.85 7.71 10.53
CA ASP A 3 12.62 7.09 11.01
C ASP A 3 11.58 8.11 11.50
N ASP A 4 12.01 9.21 12.13
CA ASP A 4 11.14 10.27 12.66
C ASP A 4 10.48 11.06 11.51
N GLU A 5 11.22 11.32 10.44
CA GLU A 5 10.69 11.95 9.23
C GLU A 5 9.61 11.09 8.56
N VAL A 6 9.85 9.77 8.45
CA VAL A 6 8.87 8.83 7.89
C VAL A 6 7.58 8.83 8.70
N LEU A 7 7.69 8.80 10.03
CA LEU A 7 6.55 8.84 10.93
C LEU A 7 5.78 10.16 10.83
N ALA A 8 6.49 11.30 10.70
CA ALA A 8 5.87 12.60 10.50
C ALA A 8 5.07 12.66 9.18
N ILE A 9 5.60 12.07 8.11
CA ILE A 9 4.91 11.97 6.82
C ILE A 9 3.63 11.13 6.94
N TRP A 10 3.69 9.98 7.60
CA TRP A 10 2.52 9.10 7.77
C TRP A 10 1.43 9.75 8.63
N SER A 11 1.84 10.49 9.67
CA SER A 11 0.93 11.26 10.53
C SER A 11 0.16 12.34 9.75
N GLY A 12 0.75 12.89 8.69
CA GLY A 12 0.10 13.87 7.81
C GLY A 12 -1.01 13.29 6.92
N VAL A 13 -1.16 11.97 6.83
CA VAL A 13 -2.18 11.33 5.99
C VAL A 13 -3.52 11.25 6.71
N LYS A 14 -4.55 11.86 6.14
CA LYS A 14 -5.91 11.84 6.68
C LYS A 14 -6.45 10.40 6.75
N ASN A 15 -7.04 10.03 7.88
CA ASN A 15 -7.49 8.65 8.21
C ASN A 15 -6.37 7.60 8.29
N PHE A 16 -5.10 8.00 8.41
CA PHE A 16 -4.11 7.10 8.99
C PHE A 16 -4.53 6.84 10.44
N PRO A 17 -4.57 5.57 10.93
CA PRO A 17 -4.89 5.26 12.31
C PRO A 17 -3.92 6.07 13.14
N LEU A 18 -4.45 7.12 13.74
CA LEU A 18 -3.66 8.14 14.38
C LEU A 18 -2.78 7.45 15.41
N ILE A 19 -1.51 7.81 15.37
CA ILE A 19 -0.51 7.58 16.41
C ILE A 19 -0.92 8.41 17.64
N THR A 20 -2.12 8.15 18.17
CA THR A 20 -2.67 8.86 19.32
C THR A 20 -2.76 7.88 20.47
N SER A 21 -1.67 7.88 21.21
CA SER A 21 -1.62 7.73 22.67
C SER A 21 -1.57 6.34 23.31
N GLU A 22 -1.42 5.25 22.55
CA GLU A 22 -0.96 3.97 23.14
C GLU A 22 -0.18 3.09 22.13
N ASP A 23 -0.46 3.27 20.83
CA ASP A 23 0.13 2.54 19.71
C ASP A 23 1.23 3.29 18.93
N SER A 24 1.88 4.31 19.52
CA SER A 24 3.00 5.01 18.86
C SER A 24 4.18 4.10 18.49
N ASN A 25 4.21 2.89 19.07
CA ASN A 25 5.18 1.86 18.71
C ASN A 25 4.77 1.02 17.49
N ALA A 26 3.50 0.98 17.08
CA ALA A 26 3.06 0.14 15.96
C ALA A 26 3.64 0.63 14.63
N ALA A 27 3.63 1.94 14.40
CA ALA A 27 4.23 2.52 13.20
C ALA A 27 5.76 2.34 13.18
N THR A 28 6.43 2.50 14.32
CA THR A 28 7.87 2.29 14.46
C THR A 28 8.26 0.82 14.27
N ARG A 29 7.48 -0.12 14.83
CA ARG A 29 7.66 -1.56 14.62
C ARG A 29 7.46 -1.93 13.16
N PHE A 30 6.41 -1.41 12.54
CA PHE A 30 6.14 -1.64 11.14
C PHE A 30 7.24 -1.07 10.23
N LEU A 31 7.79 0.09 10.56
CA LEU A 31 8.93 0.66 9.86
C LEU A 31 10.18 -0.23 10.00
N ALA A 32 10.44 -0.76 11.19
CA ALA A 32 11.54 -1.70 11.40
C ALA A 32 11.35 -2.99 10.59
N GLU A 33 10.13 -3.53 10.55
CA GLU A 33 9.80 -4.69 9.69
C GLU A 33 10.03 -4.39 8.22
N LEU A 34 9.59 -3.22 7.72
CA LEU A 34 9.83 -2.81 6.33
C LEU A 34 11.31 -2.69 5.99
N LYS A 35 12.13 -2.13 6.90
CA LYS A 35 13.58 -2.02 6.69
C LYS A 35 14.24 -3.39 6.58
N VAL A 36 13.73 -4.38 7.30
CA VAL A 36 14.23 -5.77 7.25
C VAL A 36 13.73 -6.49 5.99
N GLU A 37 12.47 -6.31 5.60
CA GLU A 37 11.88 -6.94 4.41
C GLU A 37 12.38 -6.32 3.09
N PHE A 38 12.64 -5.00 3.11
CA PHE A 38 12.98 -4.20 1.94
C PHE A 38 14.22 -3.32 2.20
N PRO A 39 15.40 -3.90 2.47
CA PRO A 39 16.63 -3.13 2.68
C PRO A 39 17.13 -2.41 1.42
N ASP A 40 16.65 -2.84 0.25
CA ASP A 40 17.04 -2.34 -1.08
C ASP A 40 16.16 -1.16 -1.55
N VAL A 41 15.07 -0.87 -0.83
CA VAL A 41 14.10 0.18 -1.19
C VAL A 41 14.31 1.40 -0.31
N ASP A 42 14.31 2.58 -0.92
CA ASP A 42 14.32 3.86 -0.21
C ASP A 42 12.97 4.14 0.46
N ILE A 43 12.79 3.60 1.67
CA ILE A 43 11.54 3.73 2.44
C ILE A 43 11.16 5.19 2.69
N LEU A 44 12.14 6.08 2.85
CA LEU A 44 11.87 7.51 3.05
C LEU A 44 11.24 8.13 1.80
N GLU A 45 11.83 7.92 0.62
CA GLU A 45 11.34 8.47 -0.64
C GLU A 45 9.98 7.86 -1.00
N GLU A 46 9.85 6.54 -0.86
CA GLU A 46 8.60 5.85 -1.15
C GLU A 46 7.48 6.26 -0.17
N SER A 47 7.81 6.53 1.09
CA SER A 47 6.85 7.07 2.06
C SER A 47 6.37 8.47 1.69
N LYS A 48 7.27 9.34 1.20
CA LYS A 48 6.91 10.69 0.70
C LYS A 48 5.96 10.58 -0.49
N THR A 49 6.30 9.75 -1.47
CA THR A 49 5.50 9.54 -2.68
C THR A 49 4.14 8.95 -2.35
N TRP A 50 4.10 7.94 -1.47
CA TRP A 50 2.86 7.33 -1.01
C TRP A 50 1.97 8.33 -0.27
N ALA A 51 2.52 9.11 0.66
CA ALA A 51 1.75 10.11 1.38
C ALA A 51 1.17 11.18 0.44
N ALA A 52 1.97 11.67 -0.52
CA ALA A 52 1.51 12.61 -1.55
C ALA A 52 0.36 12.01 -2.38
N ALA A 53 0.44 10.74 -2.76
CA ALA A 53 -0.64 10.05 -3.46
C ALA A 53 -1.92 9.96 -2.60
N LYS A 54 -1.77 9.69 -1.30
CA LYS A 54 -2.89 9.62 -0.35
C LYS A 54 -3.49 10.96 0.06
N LEU A 55 -2.80 12.07 -0.20
CA LEU A 55 -3.41 13.40 -0.13
C LEU A 55 -4.47 13.58 -1.23
N SER A 56 -4.25 13.00 -2.41
CA SER A 56 -5.19 13.07 -3.53
C SER A 56 -6.30 12.01 -3.42
N GLU A 57 -5.96 10.81 -2.95
CA GLU A 57 -6.90 9.70 -2.74
C GLU A 57 -6.98 9.32 -1.25
N PRO A 58 -7.87 9.97 -0.48
CA PRO A 58 -7.94 9.76 0.97
C PRO A 58 -8.31 8.31 1.30
N LEU A 59 -7.71 7.80 2.37
CA LEU A 59 -8.02 6.48 2.90
C LEU A 59 -9.51 6.44 3.31
N THR A 60 -10.26 5.49 2.74
CA THR A 60 -11.65 5.23 3.16
C THR A 60 -11.66 4.55 4.53
N THR A 61 -12.75 4.66 5.28
CA THR A 61 -12.88 4.18 6.69
C THR A 61 -12.62 2.69 6.91
N ARG A 62 -12.57 1.87 5.84
CA ARG A 62 -12.21 0.42 5.88
C ARG A 62 -10.81 0.12 5.35
N SER A 63 -10.07 1.14 4.92
CA SER A 63 -8.74 0.97 4.35
C SER A 63 -7.76 0.58 5.46
N MET A 64 -6.95 -0.46 5.22
CA MET A 64 -5.84 -0.86 6.09
C MET A 64 -4.55 -0.20 5.58
N PRO A 65 -4.12 0.94 6.14
CA PRO A 65 -2.99 1.71 5.60
C PRO A 65 -1.67 0.95 5.64
N PHE A 66 -1.38 0.19 6.70
CA PHE A 66 -0.19 -0.67 6.78
C PHE A 66 -0.12 -1.64 5.60
N LYS A 67 -1.24 -2.29 5.25
CA LYS A 67 -1.30 -3.23 4.11
C LYS A 67 -1.13 -2.50 2.77
N GLN A 68 -1.72 -1.32 2.62
CA GLN A 68 -1.53 -0.50 1.42
C GLN A 68 -0.08 -0.06 1.26
N LEU A 69 0.56 0.35 2.36
CA LEU A 69 1.96 0.81 2.37
C LEU A 69 2.91 -0.36 2.07
N ARG A 70 2.70 -1.54 2.67
CA ARG A 70 3.47 -2.75 2.32
C ARG A 70 3.33 -3.12 0.84
N THR A 71 2.11 -3.03 0.30
CA THR A 71 1.86 -3.29 -1.11
C THR A 71 2.53 -2.24 -2.01
N TRP A 72 2.58 -0.99 -1.56
CA TRP A 72 3.28 0.08 -2.25
C TRP A 72 4.79 -0.19 -2.30
N MET A 73 5.42 -0.48 -1.17
CA MET A 73 6.84 -0.83 -1.07
C MET A 73 7.20 -2.06 -1.92
N LEU A 74 6.33 -3.08 -1.92
CA LEU A 74 6.49 -4.25 -2.80
C LEU A 74 6.46 -3.87 -4.28
N ARG A 75 5.64 -2.90 -4.69
CA ARG A 75 5.59 -2.39 -6.06
C ARG A 75 6.82 -1.54 -6.39
N ALA A 76 7.27 -0.72 -5.45
CA ALA A 76 8.47 0.11 -5.57
C ALA A 76 9.70 -0.76 -5.86
N ARG A 77 9.91 -1.79 -5.03
CA ARG A 77 10.95 -2.79 -5.23
C ARG A 77 10.89 -3.43 -6.62
N GLN A 78 9.72 -3.89 -7.03
CA GLN A 78 9.54 -4.52 -8.36
C GLN A 78 9.81 -3.55 -9.51
N PHE A 79 9.47 -2.27 -9.33
CA PHE A 79 9.73 -1.23 -10.31
C PHE A 79 11.23 -0.92 -10.42
N GLN A 80 11.95 -0.87 -9.29
CA GLN A 80 13.42 -0.75 -9.26
C GLN A 80 14.09 -1.95 -9.92
N GLU A 81 13.60 -3.17 -9.70
CA GLU A 81 14.12 -4.39 -10.33
C GLU A 81 13.84 -4.48 -11.85
N GLY A 82 13.25 -3.44 -12.48
CA GLY A 82 12.94 -3.40 -13.91
C GLY A 82 11.88 -4.41 -14.36
N LYS A 83 11.35 -5.20 -13.41
CA LYS A 83 10.25 -6.12 -13.61
C LYS A 83 8.97 -5.31 -13.59
N ARG A 84 8.68 -4.66 -14.73
CA ARG A 84 7.29 -4.33 -15.09
C ARG A 84 6.49 -5.61 -14.88
N HIS A 85 5.72 -5.67 -13.79
CA HIS A 85 4.76 -6.75 -13.65
C HIS A 85 3.93 -6.71 -14.95
N PRO A 86 3.74 -7.84 -15.66
CA PRO A 86 2.68 -7.87 -16.65
C PRO A 86 1.45 -7.36 -15.91
N LYS A 87 0.68 -6.47 -16.55
CA LYS A 87 -0.68 -6.17 -16.10
C LYS A 87 -1.21 -7.51 -15.58
N LYS A 88 -1.69 -7.56 -14.33
CA LYS A 88 -2.73 -8.53 -14.06
C LYS A 88 -3.82 -8.08 -15.02
N GLU A 89 -3.75 -8.57 -16.25
CA GLU A 89 -4.90 -8.72 -17.11
C GLU A 89 -5.94 -9.26 -16.15
N ASP A 90 -7.05 -8.53 -16.03
CA ASP A 90 -8.29 -9.06 -15.50
C ASP A 90 -8.49 -10.43 -16.15
N GLU A 91 -7.90 -11.45 -15.53
CA GLU A 91 -8.04 -12.81 -15.99
C GLU A 91 -9.52 -13.10 -15.76
N ASP A 92 -10.17 -13.28 -16.90
CA ASP A 92 -11.31 -14.16 -17.04
C ASP A 92 -12.70 -13.58 -16.86
N LYS A 93 -12.97 -12.32 -17.26
CA LYS A 93 -14.38 -11.94 -17.54
C LYS A 93 -14.94 -12.58 -18.81
N ASP A 94 -14.10 -13.12 -19.69
CA ASP A 94 -14.53 -13.74 -20.95
C ASP A 94 -14.94 -15.22 -20.83
N LYS A 95 -14.56 -15.91 -19.74
CA LYS A 95 -15.07 -17.27 -19.46
C LYS A 95 -16.44 -17.28 -18.82
N TYR A 96 -16.99 -16.15 -18.37
CA TYR A 96 -18.29 -16.12 -17.72
C TYR A 96 -19.30 -15.30 -18.52
N ILE A 97 -20.28 -15.97 -19.10
CA ILE A 97 -21.45 -15.30 -19.68
C ILE A 97 -22.40 -14.93 -18.54
N LYS A 98 -22.84 -13.66 -18.51
CA LYS A 98 -23.84 -13.18 -17.56
C LYS A 98 -25.17 -13.86 -17.90
N GLY A 99 -25.53 -14.88 -17.12
CA GLY A 99 -26.83 -15.55 -17.27
C GLY A 99 -27.99 -14.59 -17.01
N LYS A 100 -29.18 -14.93 -17.51
CA LYS A 100 -30.42 -14.11 -17.46
C LYS A 100 -30.81 -13.65 -16.04
N TYR A 101 -30.26 -14.26 -14.99
CA TYR A 101 -30.50 -13.92 -13.57
C TYR A 101 -29.24 -13.47 -12.80
N GLY A 102 -28.21 -12.95 -13.48
CA GLY A 102 -27.06 -12.34 -12.82
C GLY A 102 -26.02 -13.32 -12.24
N HIS A 103 -26.24 -14.62 -12.35
CA HIS A 103 -25.22 -15.63 -12.04
C HIS A 103 -24.18 -15.74 -13.17
N MET A 104 -22.90 -15.75 -12.78
CA MET A 104 -21.79 -15.99 -13.69
C MET A 104 -21.70 -17.48 -14.01
N VAL A 105 -21.89 -17.85 -15.28
CA VAL A 105 -21.82 -19.25 -15.75
C VAL A 105 -20.55 -19.42 -16.56
N ARG A 106 -19.71 -20.39 -16.18
CA ARG A 106 -18.49 -20.72 -16.92
C ARG A 106 -18.88 -21.27 -18.29
N ARG A 107 -18.29 -20.71 -19.35
CA ARG A 107 -18.51 -21.08 -20.76
C ARG A 107 -18.10 -22.52 -21.04
#